data_AF-A0A1X9LJP3-F1
#
_entry.id   AF-A0A1X9LJP3-F1
#
_cell.length_a   1.000
_cell.length_b   1.000
_cell.length_c   1.000
_cell.angle_alpha   90.00
_cell.angle_beta   90.00
_cell.angle_gamma   90.00
#
_symmetry.space_group_name_H-M   'P 1'
#
loop_
_entity.id
_entity.type
_entity.pdbx_description
1 polymer ?
#
loop_
_entity_poly.entity_id
_entity_poly.type
_entity_poly.pdbx_seq_one_letter_code
_entity_poly.pdbx_strand_id
1 'polypeptide(L)'
;MSNLERDPDATWSATAVAPARRPEIIEAREVPLGGPRAMTVHRTLPSRERTLIGAWCFIDHYGPSPVSETGGMVVPPHPHTGLQTVSWLFSGEIEHRDSVGSHAFVRPGELNLMTAGRGISHSEMSTPASDALHGVQLWVALPSESRSVEPFFETTPSVLAEIDDALVRVFIGSLAGASTEVTTFTELVAAEITLPAAGSVELPLRPEFEHGVLVDAGPVTVSGVEAARTELVFLGQGAESVRLSAGPEPVRVVLIGGVPLGEQILMWWNFVGRSHDEVVDYRSEWQREAGFDASPAAGAAWRRFGDTDHHYEGTPLPAPELPGVRLKPRAR
;
A
#
# COMPACT_ATOMS: atom_id res chain seq x y z
N MET A 1 -6.09 -1.38 4.68
CA MET A 1 -6.63 -2.54 3.92
C MET A 1 -5.90 -3.79 4.32
N SER A 2 -6.62 -4.89 4.48
CA SER A 2 -6.11 -6.20 4.90
C SER A 2 -5.74 -7.05 3.68
N ASN A 3 -4.72 -7.90 3.79
CA ASN A 3 -4.53 -9.01 2.87
C ASN A 3 -5.59 -10.08 3.16
N LEU A 4 -6.67 -10.11 2.39
CA LEU A 4 -7.82 -11.02 2.64
C LEU A 4 -7.64 -12.41 2.01
N GLU A 5 -6.43 -12.73 1.54
CA GLU A 5 -6.08 -14.04 1.02
C GLU A 5 -6.21 -15.12 2.13
N ARG A 6 -6.93 -16.21 1.82
CA ARG A 6 -7.18 -17.31 2.75
C ARG A 6 -5.93 -18.14 3.07
N ASP A 7 -4.96 -18.12 2.17
CA ASP A 7 -3.65 -18.77 2.31
C ASP A 7 -2.60 -17.80 1.78
N PRO A 8 -2.24 -16.76 2.56
CA PRO A 8 -1.29 -15.77 2.09
C PRO A 8 0.07 -16.43 1.97
N ASP A 9 0.55 -16.55 0.73
CA ASP A 9 1.90 -17.00 0.45
C ASP A 9 2.90 -16.13 1.23
N ALA A 10 3.84 -16.76 1.92
CA ALA A 10 4.97 -16.05 2.47
C ALA A 10 5.70 -15.38 1.32
N THR A 11 5.68 -14.06 1.26
CA THR A 11 6.20 -13.35 0.10
C THR A 11 7.71 -13.26 0.20
N TRP A 12 8.33 -13.68 -0.89
CA TRP A 12 9.71 -14.09 -0.96
C TRP A 12 10.55 -12.96 -1.55
N SER A 13 11.40 -12.28 -0.77
CA SER A 13 12.35 -11.33 -1.36
C SER A 13 13.36 -12.07 -2.25
N ALA A 14 13.46 -11.71 -3.52
CA ALA A 14 14.49 -12.23 -4.41
C ALA A 14 15.68 -11.25 -4.49
N THR A 15 16.83 -11.83 -4.81
CA THR A 15 18.18 -11.27 -4.83
C THR A 15 18.35 -9.92 -5.55
N ALA A 16 19.39 -9.19 -5.15
CA ALA A 16 19.95 -7.98 -5.72
C ALA A 16 19.85 -7.98 -7.24
N VAL A 17 18.83 -7.27 -7.73
CA VAL A 17 18.77 -6.90 -9.13
C VAL A 17 19.85 -5.85 -9.32
N ALA A 18 20.89 -6.17 -10.09
CA ALA A 18 21.81 -5.16 -10.61
C ALA A 18 20.96 -3.98 -11.14
N PRO A 19 21.36 -2.71 -10.96
CA PRO A 19 20.52 -1.57 -11.36
C PRO A 19 20.03 -1.81 -12.79
N ALA A 20 18.71 -1.99 -12.93
CA ALA A 20 18.10 -2.32 -14.20
C ALA A 20 18.41 -1.15 -15.13
N ARG A 21 19.28 -1.37 -16.12
CA ARG A 21 19.61 -0.34 -17.11
C ARG A 21 18.40 0.02 -17.99
N ARG A 22 17.31 -0.75 -17.90
CA ARG A 22 16.06 -0.58 -18.64
C ARG A 22 14.88 -0.75 -17.68
N PRO A 23 13.74 -0.08 -17.94
CA PRO A 23 12.52 -0.29 -17.16
C PRO A 23 12.04 -1.73 -17.25
N GLU A 24 11.51 -2.27 -16.16
CA GLU A 24 10.95 -3.63 -16.06
C GLU A 24 9.44 -3.56 -15.79
N ILE A 25 8.64 -4.34 -16.50
CA ILE A 25 7.19 -4.42 -16.26
C ILE A 25 6.92 -5.52 -15.25
N ILE A 26 6.13 -5.19 -14.23
CA ILE A 26 5.56 -6.12 -13.26
C ILE A 26 4.05 -6.18 -13.52
N GLU A 27 3.59 -7.35 -13.96
CA GLU A 27 2.17 -7.62 -14.20
C GLU A 27 1.42 -7.76 -12.87
N ALA A 28 0.17 -7.30 -12.85
CA ALA A 28 -0.70 -7.49 -11.69
C ALA A 28 -1.35 -8.87 -11.69
N ARG A 29 -1.61 -9.39 -10.49
CA ARG A 29 -2.54 -10.52 -10.29
C ARG A 29 -3.85 -10.01 -9.71
N GLU A 30 -4.96 -10.61 -10.12
CA GLU A 30 -6.26 -10.32 -9.51
C GLU A 30 -6.38 -10.99 -8.14
N VAL A 31 -6.82 -10.22 -7.13
CA VAL A 31 -7.03 -10.69 -5.76
C VAL A 31 -8.42 -10.23 -5.31
N PRO A 32 -9.25 -11.12 -4.73
CA PRO A 32 -10.51 -10.70 -4.12
C PRO A 32 -10.26 -10.02 -2.77
N LEU A 33 -10.75 -8.79 -2.62
CA LEU A 33 -10.81 -8.08 -1.35
C LEU A 33 -12.08 -8.51 -0.58
N GLY A 34 -11.98 -9.60 0.17
CA GLY A 34 -13.00 -10.03 1.11
C GLY A 34 -13.67 -11.35 0.73
N GLY A 35 -14.92 -11.52 1.17
CA GLY A 35 -15.70 -12.74 1.00
C GLY A 35 -16.26 -12.95 -0.42
N PRO A 36 -17.29 -13.80 -0.59
CA PRO A 36 -17.83 -14.20 -1.91
C PRO A 36 -18.41 -13.09 -2.81
N ARG A 37 -18.54 -11.85 -2.31
CA ARG A 37 -18.93 -10.65 -3.09
C ARG A 37 -17.82 -9.58 -3.05
N ALA A 38 -16.57 -10.02 -2.95
CA ALA A 38 -15.41 -9.15 -2.84
C ALA A 38 -15.24 -8.23 -4.04
N MET A 39 -14.85 -6.99 -3.78
CA MET A 39 -14.26 -6.14 -4.81
C MET A 39 -12.95 -6.79 -5.28
N THR A 40 -12.72 -6.87 -6.59
CA THR A 40 -11.44 -7.34 -7.13
C THR A 40 -10.42 -6.21 -7.11
N VAL A 41 -9.19 -6.52 -6.70
CA VAL A 41 -8.03 -5.63 -6.80
C VAL A 41 -6.96 -6.24 -7.71
N HIS A 42 -6.11 -5.40 -8.27
CA HIS A 42 -4.94 -5.79 -9.06
C HIS A 42 -3.69 -5.55 -8.22
N ARG A 43 -3.04 -6.64 -7.80
CA ARG A 43 -1.86 -6.61 -6.93
C ARG A 43 -0.58 -6.70 -7.74
N THR A 44 0.28 -5.68 -7.64
CA THR A 44 1.61 -5.65 -8.32
C THR A 44 2.76 -5.85 -7.36
N LEU A 45 2.64 -5.39 -6.11
CA LEU A 45 3.56 -5.73 -5.02
C LEU A 45 2.80 -6.38 -3.86
N PRO A 46 3.40 -7.39 -3.22
CA PRO A 46 4.60 -8.10 -3.64
C PRO A 46 4.31 -9.03 -4.84
N SER A 47 5.30 -9.24 -5.69
CA SER A 47 5.31 -10.26 -6.75
C SER A 47 6.53 -11.17 -6.62
N ARG A 48 6.63 -12.19 -7.48
CA ARG A 48 7.79 -13.09 -7.51
C ARG A 48 9.04 -12.38 -8.03
N GLU A 49 8.84 -11.45 -8.96
CA GLU A 49 9.86 -10.65 -9.62
C GLU A 49 10.35 -9.52 -8.70
N ARG A 50 9.46 -8.96 -7.88
CA ARG A 50 9.76 -7.79 -7.05
C ARG A 50 8.92 -7.78 -5.77
N THR A 51 9.58 -7.65 -4.62
CA THR A 51 8.87 -7.51 -3.33
C THR A 51 8.90 -6.10 -2.76
N LEU A 52 9.86 -5.27 -3.19
CA LEU A 52 10.08 -3.92 -2.66
C LEU A 52 10.46 -2.94 -3.77
N ILE A 53 10.02 -1.70 -3.64
CA ILE A 53 10.58 -0.52 -4.30
C ILE A 53 10.88 0.47 -3.18
N GLY A 54 12.15 0.75 -2.88
CA GLY A 54 12.46 1.48 -1.65
C GLY A 54 11.97 0.69 -0.41
N ALA A 55 11.09 1.30 0.39
CA ALA A 55 10.36 0.64 1.48
C ALA A 55 8.90 0.27 1.12
N TRP A 56 8.43 0.61 -0.09
CA TRP A 56 7.10 0.21 -0.57
C TRP A 56 7.03 -1.31 -0.77
N CYS A 57 6.17 -2.00 -0.02
CA CYS A 57 6.14 -3.46 0.03
C CYS A 57 4.81 -4.09 -0.42
N PHE A 58 3.82 -3.26 -0.73
CA PHE A 58 2.48 -3.71 -1.12
C PHE A 58 1.82 -2.66 -2.00
N ILE A 59 1.14 -3.09 -3.06
CA ILE A 59 0.36 -2.25 -3.97
C ILE A 59 -0.86 -3.02 -4.43
N ASP A 60 -2.03 -2.56 -4.02
CA ASP A 60 -3.32 -2.96 -4.59
C ASP A 60 -3.96 -1.79 -5.32
N HIS A 61 -4.29 -2.01 -6.59
CA HIS A 61 -5.02 -1.07 -7.44
C HIS A 61 -6.45 -1.56 -7.65
N TYR A 62 -7.45 -0.76 -7.33
CA TYR A 62 -8.85 -1.17 -7.38
C TYR A 62 -9.73 -0.14 -8.06
N GLY A 63 -10.81 -0.61 -8.68
CA GLY A 63 -11.73 0.25 -9.41
C GLY A 63 -11.19 0.70 -10.78
N PRO A 64 -11.88 1.62 -11.47
CA PRO A 64 -13.16 2.20 -11.04
C PRO A 64 -14.25 1.14 -11.07
N SER A 65 -14.95 0.96 -9.94
CA SER A 65 -16.01 -0.03 -9.82
C SER A 65 -17.24 0.58 -9.17
N PRO A 66 -18.45 0.35 -9.72
CA PRO A 66 -19.69 0.75 -9.05
C PRO A 66 -19.82 0.05 -7.70
N VAL A 67 -20.12 0.80 -6.65
CA VAL A 67 -20.37 0.25 -5.31
C VAL A 67 -21.66 -0.59 -5.32
N SER A 68 -22.63 -0.24 -6.15
CA SER A 68 -23.87 -1.00 -6.34
C SER A 68 -23.65 -2.43 -6.86
N GLU A 69 -22.58 -2.67 -7.61
CA GLU A 69 -22.24 -3.99 -8.18
C GLU A 69 -21.30 -4.78 -7.27
N THR A 70 -20.30 -4.11 -6.69
CA THR A 70 -19.25 -4.74 -5.88
C THR A 70 -19.57 -4.82 -4.40
N GLY A 71 -20.56 -4.06 -3.92
CA GLY A 71 -20.77 -3.80 -2.49
C GLY A 71 -19.78 -2.81 -1.87
N GLY A 72 -18.84 -2.27 -2.67
CA GLY A 72 -17.79 -1.38 -2.21
C GLY A 72 -16.74 -2.07 -1.34
N MET A 73 -15.94 -1.26 -0.64
CA MET A 73 -14.97 -1.73 0.32
C MET A 73 -15.67 -2.09 1.63
N VAL A 74 -15.54 -3.34 2.06
CA VAL A 74 -16.05 -3.84 3.34
C VAL A 74 -14.94 -4.64 4.01
N VAL A 75 -14.09 -3.94 4.76
CA VAL A 75 -12.95 -4.54 5.46
C VAL A 75 -13.15 -4.40 6.96
N PRO A 76 -13.63 -5.46 7.64
CA PRO A 76 -13.83 -5.46 9.09
C PRO A 76 -12.51 -5.22 9.87
N PRO A 77 -12.60 -5.03 11.20
CA PRO A 77 -11.44 -4.89 12.07
C PRO A 77 -10.37 -5.95 11.80
N HIS A 78 -9.18 -5.51 11.44
CA HIS A 78 -8.00 -6.34 11.18
C HIS A 78 -6.72 -5.66 11.63
N PRO A 79 -5.67 -6.41 11.97
CA PRO A 79 -4.45 -5.87 12.53
C PRO A 79 -3.44 -5.49 11.44
N HIS A 80 -2.52 -4.60 11.78
CA HIS A 80 -1.25 -4.36 11.09
C HIS A 80 -0.13 -4.16 12.12
N THR A 81 1.11 -4.50 11.76
CA THR A 81 2.31 -4.14 12.55
C THR A 81 3.55 -4.07 11.65
N GLY A 82 4.50 -3.20 12.03
CA GLY A 82 5.78 -3.04 11.34
C GLY A 82 5.69 -2.32 9.99
N LEU A 83 4.61 -1.58 9.74
CA LEU A 83 4.33 -0.92 8.48
C LEU A 83 3.56 0.39 8.65
N GLN A 84 3.47 1.16 7.57
CA GLN A 84 2.47 2.21 7.37
C GLN A 84 1.55 1.81 6.21
N THR A 85 0.25 2.08 6.30
CA THR A 85 -0.67 1.95 5.16
C THR A 85 -0.99 3.32 4.58
N VAL A 86 -0.95 3.42 3.26
CA VAL A 86 -1.21 4.62 2.48
C VAL A 86 -2.45 4.37 1.63
N SER A 87 -3.49 5.18 1.82
CA SER A 87 -4.71 5.12 1.02
C SER A 87 -4.82 6.37 0.17
N TRP A 88 -4.97 6.20 -1.15
CA TRP A 88 -5.12 7.29 -2.12
C TRP A 88 -6.30 7.00 -3.06
N LEU A 89 -7.32 7.86 -3.03
CA LEU A 89 -8.50 7.69 -3.87
C LEU A 89 -8.46 8.60 -5.09
N PHE A 90 -8.91 8.04 -6.21
CA PHE A 90 -9.23 8.77 -7.43
C PHE A 90 -10.71 9.17 -7.45
N SER A 91 -11.58 8.33 -6.89
CA SER A 91 -13.00 8.61 -6.69
C SER A 91 -13.58 7.73 -5.57
N GLY A 92 -14.72 8.16 -5.02
CA GLY A 92 -15.37 7.51 -3.87
C GLY A 92 -14.89 8.04 -2.52
N GLU A 93 -15.40 7.46 -1.45
CA GLU A 93 -15.08 7.81 -0.06
C GLU A 93 -15.07 6.54 0.80
N ILE A 94 -14.08 6.44 1.69
CA ILE A 94 -13.94 5.34 2.65
C ILE A 94 -13.95 5.92 4.05
N GLU A 95 -14.75 5.35 4.94
CA GLU A 95 -14.66 5.57 6.38
C GLU A 95 -13.60 4.65 6.98
N HIS A 96 -12.61 5.26 7.65
CA HIS A 96 -11.57 4.58 8.41
C HIS A 96 -11.82 4.76 9.91
N ARG A 97 -11.71 3.67 10.67
CA ARG A 97 -11.74 3.68 12.13
C ARG A 97 -10.68 2.74 12.68
N ASP A 98 -10.01 3.12 13.77
CA ASP A 98 -8.91 2.32 14.32
C ASP A 98 -8.84 2.28 15.86
N SER A 99 -7.96 1.41 16.34
CA SER A 99 -7.77 1.11 17.76
C SER A 99 -7.05 2.18 18.57
N VAL A 100 -6.57 3.26 17.94
CA VAL A 100 -6.05 4.43 18.66
C VAL A 100 -7.09 5.55 18.74
N GLY A 101 -8.31 5.30 18.27
CA GLY A 101 -9.43 6.21 18.35
C GLY A 101 -9.55 7.16 17.16
N SER A 102 -8.78 6.94 16.07
CA SER A 102 -8.94 7.75 14.86
C SER A 102 -10.24 7.38 14.16
N HIS A 103 -10.94 8.41 13.67
CA HIS A 103 -12.11 8.28 12.82
C HIS A 103 -11.96 9.28 11.68
N ALA A 104 -11.73 8.79 10.47
CA ALA A 104 -11.38 9.60 9.31
C ALA A 104 -12.19 9.18 8.09
N PHE A 105 -12.34 10.10 7.15
CA PHE A 105 -12.92 9.84 5.84
C PHE A 105 -11.85 10.05 4.79
N VAL A 106 -11.47 8.98 4.11
CA VAL A 106 -10.54 8.99 2.98
C VAL A 106 -11.26 9.54 1.77
N ARG A 107 -10.71 10.60 1.16
CA ARG A 107 -11.30 11.29 0.01
C ARG A 107 -10.27 11.51 -1.11
N PRO A 108 -10.73 11.74 -2.35
CA PRO A 108 -9.81 12.00 -3.46
C PRO A 108 -8.99 13.28 -3.23
N GLY A 109 -7.70 13.20 -3.54
CA GLY A 109 -6.77 14.32 -3.39
C GLY A 109 -6.14 14.47 -1.99
N GLU A 110 -6.50 13.62 -1.03
CA GLU A 110 -6.00 13.62 0.35
C GLU A 110 -5.25 12.31 0.65
N LEU A 111 -4.04 12.43 1.21
CA LEU A 111 -3.32 11.30 1.78
C LEU A 111 -4.01 10.89 3.08
N ASN A 112 -4.26 9.59 3.24
CA ASN A 112 -4.53 8.98 4.55
C ASN A 112 -3.40 8.01 4.86
N LEU A 113 -2.68 8.27 5.95
CA LEU A 113 -1.50 7.52 6.37
C LEU A 113 -1.72 6.96 7.78
N MET A 114 -1.82 5.64 7.88
CA MET A 114 -1.88 4.95 9.16
C MET A 114 -0.51 4.35 9.47
N THR A 115 0.14 4.79 10.54
CA THR A 115 1.35 4.16 11.06
C THR A 115 0.96 3.07 12.04
N ALA A 116 1.19 1.81 11.69
CA ALA A 116 0.88 0.68 12.57
C ALA A 116 1.91 0.52 13.68
N GLY A 117 3.20 0.79 13.40
CA GLY A 117 4.27 0.68 14.38
C GLY A 117 4.25 -0.67 15.09
N ARG A 118 4.27 -0.64 16.43
CA ARG A 118 4.19 -1.86 17.25
C ARG A 118 2.89 -2.66 17.06
N GLY A 119 1.82 -2.06 16.57
CA GLY A 119 0.54 -2.72 16.32
C GLY A 119 -0.63 -1.75 16.34
N ILE A 120 -1.57 -1.95 15.42
CA ILE A 120 -2.86 -1.26 15.35
C ILE A 120 -3.89 -2.23 14.75
N SER A 121 -5.17 -2.10 15.08
CA SER A 121 -6.24 -2.66 14.26
C SER A 121 -7.15 -1.58 13.71
N HIS A 122 -7.70 -1.80 12.51
CA HIS A 122 -8.58 -0.85 11.86
C HIS A 122 -9.62 -1.51 10.97
N SER A 123 -10.63 -0.75 10.59
CA SER A 123 -11.65 -1.12 9.61
C SER A 123 -11.78 -0.03 8.54
N GLU A 124 -12.11 -0.45 7.33
CA GLU A 124 -12.31 0.44 6.18
C GLU A 124 -13.59 0.06 5.44
N MET A 125 -14.49 1.03 5.30
CA MET A 125 -15.83 0.82 4.78
C MET A 125 -16.16 1.89 3.73
N SER A 126 -16.61 1.50 2.54
CA SER A 126 -17.18 2.46 1.60
C SER A 126 -18.40 3.14 2.23
N THR A 127 -18.47 4.46 2.11
CA THR A 127 -19.59 5.22 2.67
C THR A 127 -20.85 5.05 1.80
N PRO A 128 -22.06 5.18 2.36
CA PRO A 128 -23.30 5.13 1.59
C PRO A 128 -23.42 6.21 0.50
N ALA A 129 -22.60 7.26 0.56
CA ALA A 129 -22.56 8.34 -0.42
C ALA A 129 -21.69 8.00 -1.65
N SER A 130 -20.95 6.89 -1.63
CA SER A 130 -20.04 6.50 -2.71
C SER A 130 -20.76 5.69 -3.79
N ASP A 131 -20.93 6.28 -4.97
CA ASP A 131 -21.49 5.55 -6.14
C ASP A 131 -20.47 4.60 -6.79
N ALA A 132 -19.19 4.98 -6.75
CA ALA A 132 -18.08 4.21 -7.26
C ALA A 132 -16.89 4.32 -6.31
N LEU A 133 -16.02 3.30 -6.34
CA LEU A 133 -14.76 3.31 -5.61
C LEU A 133 -13.61 3.08 -6.58
N HIS A 134 -12.58 3.93 -6.48
CA HIS A 134 -11.40 3.88 -7.35
C HIS A 134 -10.20 4.43 -6.62
N GLY A 135 -9.13 3.67 -6.51
CA GLY A 135 -7.94 4.12 -5.81
C GLY A 135 -6.82 3.10 -5.77
N VAL A 136 -5.82 3.43 -4.98
CA VAL A 136 -4.70 2.55 -4.66
C VAL A 136 -4.51 2.47 -3.16
N GLN A 137 -4.21 1.27 -2.70
CA GLN A 137 -3.66 1.04 -1.38
C GLN A 137 -2.20 0.64 -1.51
N LEU A 138 -1.34 1.32 -0.75
CA LEU A 138 0.09 1.01 -0.69
C LEU A 138 0.48 0.71 0.76
N TRP A 139 1.48 -0.15 0.99
CA TRP A 139 2.12 -0.27 2.30
C TRP A 139 3.60 0.06 2.22
N VAL A 140 4.10 0.66 3.30
CA VAL A 140 5.50 0.99 3.52
C VAL A 140 6.00 0.17 4.69
N ALA A 141 7.03 -0.65 4.50
CA ALA A 141 7.67 -1.36 5.60
C ALA A 141 8.45 -0.37 6.47
N LEU A 142 8.23 -0.41 7.79
CA LEU A 142 9.02 0.40 8.72
C LEU A 142 10.41 -0.22 8.90
N PRO A 143 11.50 0.57 8.92
CA PRO A 143 12.84 0.08 9.24
C PRO A 143 12.91 -0.41 10.69
N SER A 144 13.92 -1.23 10.99
CA SER A 144 14.07 -1.90 12.29
C SER A 144 14.08 -0.93 13.47
N GLU A 145 14.59 0.29 13.28
CA GLU A 145 14.66 1.32 14.32
C GLU A 145 13.31 1.95 14.69
N SER A 146 12.32 1.91 13.78
CA SER A 146 11.02 2.57 13.98
C SER A 146 9.83 1.62 13.92
N ARG A 147 10.01 0.35 13.57
CA ARG A 147 8.91 -0.63 13.50
C ARG A 147 8.15 -0.89 14.81
N SER A 148 8.61 -0.32 15.94
CA SER A 148 7.97 -0.44 17.26
C SER A 148 7.50 0.90 17.84
N VAL A 149 7.45 1.97 17.03
CA VAL A 149 6.84 3.24 17.44
C VAL A 149 5.37 3.06 17.82
N GLU A 150 4.84 4.05 18.53
CA GLU A 150 3.41 4.15 18.82
C GLU A 150 2.60 4.22 17.51
N PRO A 151 1.46 3.52 17.43
CA PRO A 151 0.54 3.68 16.31
C PRO A 151 -0.12 5.07 16.30
N PHE A 152 -0.35 5.61 15.11
CA PHE A 152 -1.07 6.88 14.91
C PHE A 152 -1.58 7.00 13.47
N PHE A 153 -2.46 7.99 13.25
CA PHE A 153 -3.06 8.28 11.94
C PHE A 153 -2.85 9.75 11.55
N GLU A 154 -2.50 9.99 10.29
CA GLU A 154 -2.33 11.32 9.70
C GLU A 154 -3.18 11.45 8.44
N THR A 155 -3.67 12.66 8.20
CA THR A 155 -4.24 13.07 6.90
C THR A 155 -3.59 14.36 6.45
N THR A 156 -3.30 14.48 5.16
CA THR A 156 -2.77 15.71 4.56
C THR A 156 -3.29 15.88 3.13
N PRO A 157 -3.65 17.09 2.70
CA PRO A 157 -3.91 17.34 1.29
C PRO A 157 -2.64 17.14 0.47
N SER A 158 -2.81 16.74 -0.79
CA SER A 158 -1.73 16.77 -1.77
C SER A 158 -1.37 18.19 -2.19
N VAL A 159 -0.16 18.34 -2.73
CA VAL A 159 0.31 19.57 -3.36
C VAL A 159 0.40 19.36 -4.86
N LEU A 160 -0.28 20.21 -5.62
CA LEU A 160 -0.30 20.17 -7.08
C LEU A 160 0.85 21.02 -7.66
N ALA A 161 1.56 20.45 -8.62
CA ALA A 161 2.44 21.16 -9.54
C ALA A 161 2.02 20.88 -10.98
N GLU A 162 2.20 21.86 -11.86
CA GLU A 162 2.02 21.72 -13.31
C GLU A 162 3.40 21.70 -13.95
N ILE A 163 3.74 20.62 -14.65
CA ILE A 163 5.06 20.41 -15.27
C ILE A 163 4.83 19.91 -16.68
N ASP A 164 5.29 20.68 -17.68
CA ASP A 164 4.96 20.44 -19.09
C ASP A 164 3.44 20.27 -19.27
N ASP A 165 3.00 19.14 -19.83
CA ASP A 165 1.58 18.82 -20.01
C ASP A 165 0.95 18.14 -18.78
N ALA A 166 1.73 17.83 -17.73
CA ALA A 166 1.28 17.02 -16.60
C ALA A 166 0.77 17.84 -15.42
N LEU A 167 -0.28 17.33 -14.79
CA LEU A 167 -0.65 17.66 -13.42
C LEU A 167 -0.02 16.63 -12.48
N VAL A 168 0.81 17.08 -11.55
CA VAL A 168 1.54 16.25 -10.58
C VAL A 168 1.03 16.55 -9.18
N ARG A 169 0.25 15.64 -8.59
CA ARG A 169 -0.23 15.73 -7.21
C ARG A 169 0.67 14.92 -6.29
N VAL A 170 1.60 15.60 -5.62
CA VAL A 170 2.49 14.99 -4.63
C VAL A 170 1.72 14.80 -3.34
N PHE A 171 1.68 13.58 -2.84
CA PHE A 171 1.02 13.25 -1.57
C PHE A 171 1.98 12.73 -0.50
N ILE A 172 3.13 12.16 -0.87
CA ILE A 172 4.24 11.86 0.06
C ILE A 172 5.55 12.39 -0.52
N GLY A 173 6.38 13.02 0.33
CA GLY A 173 7.71 13.48 -0.03
C GLY A 173 7.71 14.69 -0.95
N SER A 174 8.68 14.76 -1.86
CA SER A 174 8.84 15.89 -2.78
C SER A 174 9.11 15.42 -4.20
N LEU A 175 8.45 16.05 -5.18
CA LEU A 175 8.65 15.83 -6.61
C LEU A 175 8.37 17.12 -7.37
N ALA A 176 9.24 17.48 -8.31
CA ALA A 176 9.07 18.63 -9.21
C ALA A 176 8.69 19.95 -8.50
N GLY A 177 9.26 20.21 -7.33
CA GLY A 177 9.03 21.44 -6.55
C GLY A 177 7.78 21.44 -5.66
N ALA A 178 6.90 20.45 -5.78
CA ALA A 178 5.81 20.20 -4.83
C ALA A 178 6.29 19.27 -3.71
N SER A 179 5.82 19.51 -2.48
CA SER A 179 6.21 18.72 -1.31
C SER A 179 5.08 18.66 -0.28
N THR A 180 4.92 17.52 0.38
CA THR A 180 4.07 17.35 1.56
C THR A 180 4.91 17.08 2.81
N GLU A 181 4.39 17.42 3.98
CA GLU A 181 4.98 17.07 5.27
C GLU A 181 4.08 16.04 5.96
N VAL A 182 4.56 14.80 6.02
CA VAL A 182 3.89 13.69 6.70
C VAL A 182 4.94 12.78 7.32
N THR A 183 4.60 12.09 8.41
CA THR A 183 5.59 11.28 9.14
C THR A 183 5.94 10.02 8.34
N THR A 184 7.13 10.02 7.77
CA THR A 184 7.75 8.84 7.11
C THR A 184 9.01 8.45 7.86
N PHE A 185 9.36 7.16 7.84
CA PHE A 185 10.52 6.63 8.55
C PHE A 185 11.65 6.20 7.63
N THR A 186 11.47 6.41 6.33
CA THR A 186 12.48 6.29 5.28
C THR A 186 12.23 7.42 4.29
N GLU A 187 13.22 7.82 3.51
CA GLU A 187 12.99 8.77 2.43
C GLU A 187 12.12 8.14 1.34
N LEU A 188 10.98 8.76 1.06
CA LEU A 188 9.96 8.27 0.14
C LEU A 188 9.42 9.40 -0.74
N VAL A 189 8.86 9.02 -1.88
CA VAL A 189 8.04 9.90 -2.72
C VAL A 189 6.82 9.13 -3.21
N ALA A 190 5.68 9.80 -3.28
CA ALA A 190 4.51 9.29 -3.98
C ALA A 190 3.68 10.44 -4.58
N ALA A 191 3.31 10.28 -5.85
CA ALA A 191 2.56 11.28 -6.60
C ALA A 191 1.57 10.65 -7.59
N GLU A 192 0.38 11.20 -7.69
CA GLU A 192 -0.52 10.98 -8.83
C GLU A 192 -0.10 11.92 -9.96
N ILE A 193 0.04 11.38 -11.18
CA ILE A 193 0.38 12.15 -12.37
C ILE A 193 -0.67 11.90 -13.43
N THR A 194 -1.27 12.96 -13.96
CA THR A 194 -2.20 12.88 -15.10
C THR A 194 -1.64 13.62 -16.30
N LEU A 195 -1.77 13.03 -17.48
CA LEU A 195 -1.42 13.65 -18.76
C LEU A 195 -2.66 13.71 -19.67
N PRO A 196 -2.85 14.80 -20.43
CA PRO A 196 -3.83 14.84 -21.49
C PRO A 196 -3.45 13.88 -22.63
N ALA A 197 -4.39 13.62 -23.53
CA ALA A 197 -4.13 12.90 -24.77
C ALA A 197 -2.96 13.54 -25.54
N ALA A 198 -2.06 12.70 -26.04
CA ALA A 198 -0.81 13.05 -26.72
C ALA A 198 0.16 13.92 -25.90
N GLY A 199 -0.10 14.12 -24.61
CA GLY A 199 0.76 14.89 -23.71
C GLY A 199 2.01 14.11 -23.28
N SER A 200 3.04 14.84 -22.89
CA SER A 200 4.26 14.25 -22.33
C SER A 200 4.85 15.10 -21.22
N VAL A 201 5.59 14.45 -20.32
CA VAL A 201 6.35 15.13 -19.27
C VAL A 201 7.67 14.41 -19.02
N GLU A 202 8.70 15.16 -18.68
CA GLU A 202 9.94 14.62 -18.13
C GLU A 202 10.13 15.11 -16.69
N LEU A 203 10.03 14.18 -15.74
CA LEU A 203 10.12 14.49 -14.31
C LEU A 203 11.52 14.15 -13.78
N PRO A 204 12.16 15.03 -12.99
CA PRO A 204 13.42 14.73 -12.34
C PRO A 204 13.20 13.66 -11.26
N LEU A 205 14.12 12.70 -11.19
CA LEU A 205 14.15 11.64 -10.19
C LEU A 205 15.39 11.76 -9.30
N ARG A 206 15.32 11.19 -8.10
CA ARG A 206 16.47 11.05 -7.21
C ARG A 206 17.25 9.78 -7.58
N PRO A 207 18.51 9.84 -8.04
CA PRO A 207 19.25 8.65 -8.49
C PRO A 207 19.48 7.58 -7.41
N GLU A 208 19.48 7.97 -6.15
CA GLU A 208 19.57 7.08 -4.98
C GLU A 208 18.27 6.32 -4.68
N PHE A 209 17.14 6.71 -5.30
CA PHE A 209 15.86 6.04 -5.15
C PHE A 209 15.69 4.92 -6.18
N GLU A 210 14.99 3.89 -5.77
CA GLU A 210 14.24 3.04 -6.68
C GLU A 210 12.86 3.66 -6.93
N HIS A 211 12.30 3.49 -8.13
CA HIS A 211 10.98 4.03 -8.47
C HIS A 211 10.07 2.98 -9.11
N GLY A 212 8.77 3.20 -8.98
CA GLY A 212 7.72 2.44 -9.63
C GLY A 212 6.69 3.38 -10.23
N VAL A 213 6.21 3.10 -11.44
CA VAL A 213 5.11 3.83 -12.09
C VAL A 213 3.96 2.86 -12.32
N LEU A 214 2.94 2.95 -11.47
CA LEU A 214 1.72 2.15 -11.56
C LEU A 214 0.74 2.83 -12.54
N VAL A 215 0.24 2.10 -13.52
CA VAL A 215 -0.66 2.63 -14.55
C VAL A 215 -2.13 2.46 -14.13
N ASP A 216 -2.80 3.57 -13.80
CA ASP A 216 -4.22 3.57 -13.44
C ASP A 216 -5.13 3.66 -14.68
N ALA A 217 -4.84 4.63 -15.54
CA ALA A 217 -5.48 4.83 -16.84
C ALA A 217 -4.36 4.91 -17.87
N GLY A 218 -4.41 4.04 -18.87
CA GLY A 218 -3.36 3.84 -19.86
C GLY A 218 -3.92 3.24 -21.14
N PRO A 219 -3.07 2.79 -22.07
CA PRO A 219 -1.62 2.58 -21.90
C PRO A 219 -0.80 3.88 -21.86
N VAL A 220 0.40 3.82 -21.28
CA VAL A 220 1.36 4.93 -21.20
C VAL A 220 2.76 4.44 -21.56
N THR A 221 3.57 5.27 -22.21
CA THR A 221 4.99 4.98 -22.40
C THR A 221 5.81 5.56 -21.24
N VAL A 222 6.51 4.71 -20.51
CA VAL A 222 7.42 5.05 -19.40
C VAL A 222 8.86 4.81 -19.84
N SER A 223 9.62 5.88 -20.08
CA SER A 223 11.02 5.85 -20.50
C SER A 223 11.28 4.86 -21.66
N GLY A 224 10.39 4.87 -22.66
CA GLY A 224 10.48 4.04 -23.86
C GLY A 224 9.87 2.65 -23.76
N VAL A 225 9.28 2.29 -22.62
CA VAL A 225 8.53 1.03 -22.43
C VAL A 225 7.03 1.34 -22.36
N GLU A 226 6.25 0.74 -23.25
CA GLU A 226 4.78 0.84 -23.20
C GLU A 226 4.24 -0.09 -22.10
N ALA A 227 3.43 0.47 -21.20
CA ALA A 227 2.82 -0.24 -20.10
C ALA A 227 1.30 -0.09 -20.16
N ALA A 228 0.60 -1.21 -20.00
CA ALA A 228 -0.83 -1.30 -19.97
C ALA A 228 -1.39 -0.91 -18.60
N ARG A 229 -2.71 -0.70 -18.56
CA ARG A 229 -3.44 -0.49 -17.30
C ARG A 229 -3.17 -1.63 -16.33
N THR A 230 -3.07 -1.31 -15.03
CA THR A 230 -2.75 -2.21 -13.89
C THR A 230 -1.29 -2.64 -13.79
N GLU A 231 -0.47 -2.42 -14.81
CA GLU A 231 0.95 -2.76 -14.76
C GLU A 231 1.74 -1.74 -13.93
N LEU A 232 2.84 -2.22 -13.35
CA LEU A 232 3.82 -1.42 -12.63
C LEU A 232 5.14 -1.44 -13.38
N VAL A 233 5.63 -0.27 -13.80
CA VAL A 233 6.96 -0.14 -14.40
C VAL A 233 7.98 0.17 -13.31
N PHE A 234 8.89 -0.76 -13.06
CA PHE A 234 10.00 -0.61 -12.13
C PHE A 234 11.20 0.08 -12.79
N LEU A 235 11.78 1.05 -12.08
CA LEU A 235 13.01 1.75 -12.43
C LEU A 235 14.01 1.59 -11.28
N GLY A 236 15.17 0.99 -11.58
CA GLY A 236 16.24 0.84 -10.59
C GLY A 236 16.90 2.16 -10.21
N GLN A 237 17.78 2.11 -9.20
CA GLN A 237 18.66 3.23 -8.86
C GLN A 237 19.50 3.68 -10.06
N GLY A 238 19.82 4.97 -10.07
CA GLY A 238 20.62 5.64 -11.10
C GLY A 238 19.79 6.37 -12.16
N ALA A 239 18.47 6.24 -12.15
CA ALA A 239 17.60 7.04 -13.01
C ALA A 239 17.56 8.50 -12.52
N GLU A 240 17.98 9.44 -13.38
CA GLU A 240 17.96 10.88 -13.09
C GLU A 240 16.64 11.55 -13.51
N SER A 241 15.90 10.93 -14.45
CA SER A 241 14.59 11.39 -14.88
C SER A 241 13.71 10.21 -15.30
N VAL A 242 12.40 10.46 -15.38
CA VAL A 242 11.42 9.57 -16.03
C VAL A 242 10.61 10.37 -17.04
N ARG A 243 10.57 9.87 -18.28
CA ARG A 243 9.69 10.40 -19.31
C ARG A 243 8.40 9.61 -19.35
N LEU A 244 7.27 10.31 -19.26
CA LEU A 244 5.94 9.75 -19.46
C LEU A 244 5.35 10.33 -20.74
N SER A 245 4.70 9.49 -21.55
CA SER A 245 4.05 9.93 -22.78
C SER A 245 2.73 9.22 -22.97
N ALA A 246 1.66 10.00 -23.13
CA ALA A 246 0.32 9.53 -23.39
C ALA A 246 0.12 9.22 -24.88
N GLY A 247 -0.71 8.22 -25.16
CA GLY A 247 -1.20 7.93 -26.50
C GLY A 247 -2.37 8.85 -26.88
N PRO A 248 -3.34 8.38 -27.68
CA PRO A 248 -4.50 9.18 -28.10
C PRO A 248 -5.50 9.48 -26.98
N GLU A 249 -5.40 8.78 -25.85
CA GLU A 249 -6.27 8.94 -24.68
C GLU A 249 -5.48 9.57 -23.51
N PRO A 250 -6.14 10.31 -22.61
CA PRO A 250 -5.51 10.79 -21.39
C PRO A 250 -5.11 9.62 -20.48
N VAL A 251 -4.05 9.80 -19.70
CA VAL A 251 -3.52 8.77 -18.81
C VAL A 251 -3.40 9.28 -17.38
N ARG A 252 -3.44 8.35 -16.44
CA ARG A 252 -3.18 8.58 -15.02
C ARG A 252 -2.26 7.48 -14.50
N VAL A 253 -1.22 7.88 -13.80
CA VAL A 253 -0.28 6.97 -13.15
C VAL A 253 -0.05 7.39 -11.71
N VAL A 254 0.40 6.45 -10.88
CA VAL A 254 0.96 6.73 -9.56
C VAL A 254 2.45 6.43 -9.61
N LEU A 255 3.26 7.47 -9.40
CA LEU A 255 4.69 7.32 -9.20
C LEU A 255 4.95 7.11 -7.71
N ILE A 256 5.71 6.07 -7.38
CA ILE A 256 6.28 5.86 -6.05
C ILE A 256 7.80 5.77 -6.15
N GLY A 257 8.49 6.09 -5.07
CA GLY A 257 9.92 5.84 -4.97
C GLY A 257 10.44 5.96 -3.55
N GLY A 258 11.68 5.57 -3.35
CA GLY A 258 12.36 5.70 -2.07
C GLY A 258 13.76 5.10 -2.09
N VAL A 259 14.55 5.46 -1.07
CA VAL A 259 15.84 4.80 -0.83
C VAL A 259 15.57 3.31 -0.56
N PRO A 260 16.34 2.39 -1.16
CA PRO A 260 16.18 0.98 -0.85
C PRO A 260 16.31 0.70 0.65
N LEU A 261 15.32 -0.01 1.21
CA LEU A 261 15.20 -0.24 2.66
C LEU A 261 16.48 -0.80 3.32
N GLY A 262 17.25 -1.61 2.60
CA GLY A 262 18.52 -2.18 3.10
C GLY A 262 18.36 -3.30 4.13
N GLU A 263 17.13 -3.67 4.49
CA GLU A 263 16.79 -4.73 5.45
C GLU A 263 16.02 -5.89 4.79
N GLN A 264 16.08 -7.06 5.40
CA GLN A 264 15.21 -8.18 5.05
C GLN A 264 13.92 -8.07 5.85
N ILE A 265 12.78 -8.15 5.18
CA ILE A 265 11.48 -8.23 5.85
C ILE A 265 10.87 -9.61 5.66
N LEU A 266 10.03 -10.02 6.62
CA LEU A 266 9.14 -11.15 6.47
C LEU A 266 7.71 -10.63 6.48
N MET A 267 7.04 -10.68 5.33
CA MET A 267 5.64 -10.30 5.22
C MET A 267 4.76 -11.54 5.11
N TRP A 268 3.78 -11.63 6.00
CA TRP A 268 2.75 -12.66 5.97
C TRP A 268 1.44 -12.05 6.45
N TRP A 269 0.37 -12.27 5.68
CA TRP A 269 -0.91 -11.61 5.92
C TRP A 269 -0.77 -10.09 6.04
N ASN A 270 -1.04 -9.51 7.22
CA ASN A 270 -0.92 -8.09 7.54
C ASN A 270 0.27 -7.74 8.44
N PHE A 271 1.22 -8.66 8.57
CA PHE A 271 2.32 -8.53 9.49
C PHE A 271 3.63 -8.37 8.73
N VAL A 272 4.36 -7.29 9.01
CA VAL A 272 5.71 -7.06 8.51
C VAL A 272 6.70 -7.23 9.66
N GLY A 273 7.22 -8.45 9.79
CA GLY A 273 8.24 -8.83 10.77
C GLY A 273 9.65 -8.91 10.18
N ARG A 274 10.55 -9.55 10.92
CA ARG A 274 11.92 -9.91 10.53
C ARG A 274 12.20 -11.40 10.65
N SER A 275 11.32 -12.16 11.31
CA SER A 275 11.47 -13.60 11.49
C SER A 275 10.13 -14.32 11.52
N HIS A 276 10.16 -15.64 11.31
CA HIS A 276 8.97 -16.48 11.46
C HIS A 276 8.36 -16.35 12.85
N ASP A 277 9.21 -16.40 13.88
CA ASP A 277 8.79 -16.44 15.27
C ASP A 277 8.04 -15.15 15.64
N GLU A 278 8.49 -14.00 15.13
CA GLU A 278 7.75 -12.72 15.27
C GLU A 278 6.36 -12.77 14.62
N VAL A 279 6.26 -13.33 13.41
CA VAL A 279 4.95 -13.46 12.73
C VAL A 279 4.02 -14.41 13.47
N VAL A 280 4.55 -15.50 14.04
CA VAL A 280 3.78 -16.40 14.91
C VAL A 280 3.27 -15.64 16.13
N ASP A 281 4.12 -14.85 16.78
CA ASP A 281 3.74 -14.05 17.95
C ASP A 281 2.65 -13.02 17.60
N TYR A 282 2.81 -12.28 16.49
CA TYR A 282 1.81 -11.32 16.03
C TYR A 282 0.45 -11.98 15.74
N ARG A 283 0.46 -13.15 15.08
CA ARG A 283 -0.76 -13.91 14.82
C ARG A 283 -1.43 -14.35 16.13
N SER A 284 -0.66 -14.94 17.03
CA SER A 284 -1.18 -15.44 18.31
C SER A 284 -1.71 -14.31 19.20
N GLU A 285 -1.08 -13.15 19.18
CA GLU A 285 -1.60 -11.96 19.87
C GLU A 285 -2.92 -11.49 19.27
N TRP A 286 -3.02 -11.37 17.95
CA TRP A 286 -4.27 -10.99 17.28
C TRP A 286 -5.41 -11.97 17.59
N GLN A 287 -5.18 -13.27 17.47
CA GLN A 287 -6.21 -14.28 17.71
C GLN A 287 -6.76 -14.22 19.14
N ARG A 288 -5.91 -13.97 20.14
CA ARG A 288 -6.35 -13.74 21.53
C ARG A 288 -7.10 -12.43 21.69
N GLU A 289 -6.54 -11.32 21.19
CA GLU A 289 -7.10 -9.98 21.36
C GLU A 289 -8.45 -9.84 20.65
N ALA A 290 -8.60 -10.41 19.46
CA ALA A 290 -9.85 -10.42 18.70
C ALA A 290 -10.87 -11.47 19.21
N GLY A 291 -10.54 -12.26 20.24
CA GLY A 291 -11.46 -13.19 20.89
C GLY A 291 -11.69 -14.52 20.17
N PHE A 292 -10.81 -14.91 19.24
CA PHE A 292 -10.88 -16.21 18.56
C PHE A 292 -10.30 -17.35 19.40
N ASP A 293 -9.34 -17.06 20.28
CA ASP A 293 -8.73 -18.02 21.18
C ASP A 293 -9.29 -17.87 22.61
N ALA A 294 -9.70 -18.98 23.23
CA ALA A 294 -10.26 -19.01 24.59
C ALA A 294 -9.21 -18.80 25.71
N SER A 295 -7.95 -18.56 25.36
CA SER A 295 -6.91 -18.26 26.34
C SER A 295 -7.24 -16.92 26.99
N PRO A 296 -7.30 -16.83 28.32
CA PRO A 296 -7.80 -15.63 28.96
C PRO A 296 -6.96 -14.44 28.51
N ALA A 297 -7.62 -13.39 28.01
CA ALA A 297 -7.07 -12.04 27.91
C ALA A 297 -6.85 -11.45 29.32
N ALA A 298 -6.45 -12.28 30.29
CA ALA A 298 -6.34 -11.94 31.69
C ALA A 298 -5.12 -11.07 31.92
N GLY A 299 -5.35 -9.76 31.94
CA GLY A 299 -4.51 -8.82 32.66
C GLY A 299 -3.19 -8.45 31.99
N ALA A 300 -3.04 -8.65 30.68
CA ALA A 300 -2.00 -7.93 29.96
C ALA A 300 -2.31 -6.43 30.06
N ALA A 301 -1.46 -5.66 30.74
CA ALA A 301 -1.63 -4.21 30.89
C ALA A 301 -1.60 -3.46 29.55
N TRP A 302 -1.18 -4.13 28.48
CA TRP A 302 -1.02 -3.59 27.15
C TRP A 302 -1.57 -4.59 26.11
N ARG A 303 -2.32 -4.07 25.13
CA ARG A 303 -2.85 -4.79 23.98
C ARG A 303 -2.15 -4.27 22.72
N ARG A 304 -1.59 -5.15 21.90
CA ARG A 304 -0.83 -4.76 20.70
C ARG A 304 -1.73 -4.14 19.64
N PHE A 305 -2.89 -4.73 19.39
CA PHE A 305 -3.81 -4.31 18.32
C PHE A 305 -5.05 -3.58 18.85
N GLY A 306 -5.09 -3.36 20.18
CA GLY A 306 -6.16 -2.68 20.88
C GLY A 306 -7.48 -3.44 20.87
N ASP A 307 -8.56 -2.73 21.19
CA ASP A 307 -9.92 -3.26 21.07
C ASP A 307 -10.33 -3.31 19.60
N THR A 308 -11.26 -4.19 19.25
CA THR A 308 -11.75 -4.35 17.87
C THR A 308 -13.16 -3.80 17.66
N ASP A 309 -13.75 -3.21 18.70
CA ASP A 309 -15.10 -2.63 18.69
C ASP A 309 -15.07 -1.21 18.12
N HIS A 310 -14.50 -1.06 16.91
CA HIS A 310 -14.35 0.22 16.19
C HIS A 310 -15.68 0.81 15.73
N HIS A 311 -16.75 0.63 16.51
CA HIS A 311 -18.16 0.78 16.15
C HIS A 311 -18.53 -0.01 14.89
N TYR A 312 -17.83 -1.12 14.67
CA TYR A 312 -18.12 -2.04 13.59
C TYR A 312 -19.14 -3.07 14.10
N GLU A 313 -20.34 -3.07 13.50
CA GLU A 313 -21.34 -4.10 13.76
C GLU A 313 -20.94 -5.40 13.05
N GLY A 314 -20.12 -6.23 13.71
CA GLY A 314 -19.74 -7.53 13.19
C GLY A 314 -18.53 -8.15 13.90
N THR A 315 -17.97 -9.18 13.28
CA THR A 315 -16.81 -9.89 13.82
C THR A 315 -15.53 -9.39 13.16
N PRO A 316 -14.43 -9.21 13.91
CA PRO A 316 -13.11 -8.96 13.34
C PRO A 316 -12.70 -10.05 12.33
N LEU A 317 -11.67 -9.80 11.53
CA LEU A 317 -11.14 -10.80 10.61
C LEU A 317 -10.19 -11.76 11.36
N PRO A 318 -10.43 -13.08 11.36
CA PRO A 318 -9.48 -14.02 11.94
C PRO A 318 -8.21 -14.06 11.09
N ALA A 319 -7.05 -14.22 11.73
CA ALA A 319 -5.82 -14.46 11.00
C ALA A 319 -5.89 -15.83 10.29
N PRO A 320 -5.40 -15.93 9.03
CA PRO A 320 -5.28 -17.22 8.34
C PRO A 320 -4.46 -18.24 9.14
N GLU A 321 -4.62 -19.53 8.85
CA GLU A 321 -3.71 -20.53 9.40
C GLU A 321 -2.29 -20.33 8.88
N LEU A 322 -1.30 -20.51 9.75
CA LEU A 322 0.09 -20.47 9.30
C LEU A 322 0.40 -21.71 8.45
N PRO A 323 1.19 -21.58 7.39
CA PRO A 323 1.69 -22.73 6.66
C PRO A 323 2.43 -23.69 7.61
N GLY A 324 2.32 -25.01 7.38
CA GLY A 324 3.06 -26.03 8.15
C GLY A 324 4.59 -26.00 7.95
N VAL A 325 5.12 -24.97 7.30
CA VAL A 325 6.54 -24.77 6.99
C VAL A 325 7.03 -23.45 7.60
N ARG A 326 8.28 -23.43 8.06
CA ARG A 326 8.88 -22.20 8.64
C ARG A 326 9.02 -21.13 7.57
N LEU A 327 8.45 -19.96 7.84
CA LEU A 327 8.60 -18.78 7.01
C LEU A 327 10.07 -18.32 7.05
N LYS A 328 10.64 -17.92 5.91
CA LYS A 328 12.04 -17.50 5.84
C LYS A 328 12.14 -16.06 5.35
N PRO A 329 12.80 -15.16 6.11
CA PRO A 329 13.30 -13.91 5.56
C PRO A 329 14.26 -14.28 4.43
N ARG A 330 14.15 -13.61 3.29
CA ARG A 330 15.12 -13.81 2.21
C ARG A 330 16.10 -12.66 2.16
N ALA A 331 17.35 -13.02 1.92
CA ALA A 331 18.40 -12.05 1.66
C ALA A 331 18.21 -11.40 0.30
N ARG A 332 18.48 -10.09 0.30
CA ARG A 332 18.95 -9.37 -0.88
C ARG A 332 20.09 -10.13 -1.54
#